data_AF-A0A3B6XIC2-F1
#
_entry.id   AF-A0A3B6XIC2-F1
#
_cell.length_a   1.000
_cell.length_b   1.000
_cell.length_c   1.000
_cell.angle_alpha   90.00
_cell.angle_beta   90.00
_cell.angle_gamma   90.00
#
_symmetry.space_group_name_H-M   'P 1'
#
loop_
_entity.id
_entity.type
_entity.pdbx_description
1 polymer ?
#
loop_
_entity_poly.entity_id
_entity_poly.type
_entity_poly.pdbx_seq_one_letter_code
_entity_poly.pdbx_strand_id
1 'polypeptide(L)'
;MFKNLHLVMQVLLAIVGVSLADQSSHVTFSLGGAPAVNHHSSSHHHRAPSYQPRPSYHPQPSYHPQPSYHPQPKYKKYEPEVPACADNTTKPWCLEDPEYPSYEIKHAAEYHYEKVLSLYADVADLNTELSVERPNTLEEETYLCPSETAYVRPLRAQNTEGKWRVIVNNVDVHYETLTQTTRIEECLTGGDACPLVPECYDSKCLQKSIYHRFLVYDPYDQYFPFAIETFKLPASCACLLGAFTIDH
;
A
#
# COMPACT_ATOMS: atom_id res chain seq x y z
N MET A 1 -48.22 -40.37 -1.36
CA MET A 1 -48.88 -39.42 -2.30
C MET A 1 -47.88 -38.33 -2.64
N PHE A 2 -47.90 -37.81 -3.87
CA PHE A 2 -46.91 -36.94 -4.53
C PHE A 2 -45.82 -37.66 -5.35
N LYS A 3 -46.27 -38.18 -6.49
CA LYS A 3 -45.55 -38.15 -7.78
C LYS A 3 -46.34 -37.24 -8.73
N ASN A 4 -45.64 -36.72 -9.75
CA ASN A 4 -46.15 -35.98 -10.94
C ASN A 4 -46.22 -34.45 -10.74
N LEU A 5 -45.76 -33.58 -11.64
CA LEU A 5 -45.26 -33.74 -13.00
C LEU A 5 -44.60 -32.43 -13.44
N HIS A 6 -43.55 -32.54 -14.25
CA HIS A 6 -43.06 -31.52 -15.18
C HIS A 6 -44.18 -30.89 -16.03
N LEU A 7 -44.36 -29.57 -15.96
CA LEU A 7 -44.91 -28.63 -16.97
C LEU A 7 -45.05 -27.30 -16.20
N VAL A 8 -44.44 -26.16 -16.55
CA VAL A 8 -44.53 -25.44 -17.81
C VAL A 8 -43.33 -24.49 -17.87
N MET A 9 -42.49 -24.69 -18.90
CA MET A 9 -41.47 -23.76 -19.37
C MET A 9 -42.14 -22.85 -20.43
N GLN A 10 -41.68 -21.59 -20.55
CA GLN A 10 -42.13 -20.52 -21.47
C GLN A 10 -43.37 -19.78 -20.93
N VAL A 11 -43.40 -18.42 -20.84
CA VAL A 11 -43.35 -17.45 -21.94
C VAL A 11 -43.01 -16.02 -21.41
N LEU A 12 -42.30 -15.22 -22.23
CA LEU A 12 -42.48 -13.78 -22.58
C LEU A 12 -41.25 -12.86 -22.47
N LEU A 13 -40.70 -12.55 -23.65
CA LEU A 13 -39.88 -11.38 -24.01
C LEU A 13 -40.65 -10.06 -23.83
N ALA A 14 -39.96 -8.98 -23.42
CA ALA A 14 -40.12 -7.65 -24.06
C ALA A 14 -38.98 -6.65 -23.72
N ILE A 15 -38.22 -6.31 -24.78
CA ILE A 15 -37.77 -4.98 -25.24
C ILE A 15 -36.79 -4.16 -24.38
N VAL A 16 -35.54 -4.12 -24.87
CA VAL A 16 -34.49 -3.13 -24.58
C VAL A 16 -34.62 -1.96 -25.56
N GLY A 17 -34.57 -0.73 -25.05
CA GLY A 17 -34.41 0.48 -25.86
C GLY A 17 -33.57 1.50 -25.10
N VAL A 18 -32.33 1.73 -25.55
CA VAL A 18 -31.51 2.87 -25.12
C VAL A 18 -30.98 3.56 -26.38
N SER A 19 -31.38 4.81 -26.54
CA SER A 19 -31.01 5.69 -27.65
C SER A 19 -29.64 6.32 -27.41
N LEU A 20 -28.80 6.32 -28.45
CA LEU A 20 -27.54 7.06 -28.56
C LEU A 20 -27.79 8.57 -28.69
N ALA A 21 -26.96 9.38 -28.02
CA ALA A 21 -26.64 10.73 -28.48
C ALA A 21 -25.27 11.16 -27.97
N ASP A 22 -24.35 11.25 -28.93
CA ASP A 22 -23.00 11.78 -28.88
C ASP A 22 -23.06 13.30 -29.13
N GLN A 23 -22.40 14.12 -28.32
CA GLN A 23 -21.94 15.43 -28.77
C GLN A 23 -20.89 16.05 -27.82
N SER A 24 -19.64 15.98 -28.27
CA SER A 24 -18.56 16.87 -27.86
C SER A 24 -18.78 18.27 -28.44
N SER A 25 -18.51 19.31 -27.66
CA SER A 25 -18.47 20.69 -28.17
C SER A 25 -17.26 21.40 -27.57
N HIS A 26 -16.21 21.53 -28.39
CA HIS A 26 -15.08 22.41 -28.16
C HIS A 26 -15.48 23.86 -28.49
N VAL A 27 -15.10 24.81 -27.63
CA VAL A 27 -15.14 26.24 -27.95
C VAL A 27 -13.72 26.78 -27.93
N THR A 28 -13.23 27.20 -29.10
CA THR A 28 -11.95 27.88 -29.31
C THR A 28 -12.21 29.37 -29.51
N PHE A 29 -11.60 30.23 -28.69
CA PHE A 29 -11.61 31.68 -28.88
C PHE A 29 -10.48 32.09 -29.84
N SER A 30 -10.82 32.86 -30.88
CA SER A 30 -9.83 33.49 -31.78
C SER A 30 -9.99 35.01 -31.75
N LEU A 31 -8.87 35.71 -31.55
CA LEU A 31 -8.71 37.15 -31.56
C LEU A 31 -8.47 37.65 -33.00
N GLY A 32 -9.23 38.65 -33.44
CA GLY A 32 -8.93 39.55 -34.56
C GLY A 32 -9.53 40.92 -34.21
N GLY A 33 -8.91 42.07 -34.41
CA GLY A 33 -8.05 42.53 -35.50
C GLY A 33 -8.75 43.75 -36.13
N ALA A 34 -8.21 44.96 -35.92
CA ALA A 34 -8.80 46.29 -36.17
C ALA A 34 -9.09 46.61 -37.66
N PRO A 35 -9.70 47.79 -37.99
CA PRO A 35 -8.88 48.99 -38.18
C PRO A 35 -9.51 50.34 -37.74
N ALA A 36 -8.63 51.35 -37.72
CA ALA A 36 -8.80 52.71 -37.21
C ALA A 36 -9.51 53.69 -38.16
N VAL A 37 -10.11 54.74 -37.60
CA VAL A 37 -10.52 55.96 -38.32
C VAL A 37 -9.94 57.19 -37.62
N ASN A 38 -9.14 57.95 -38.38
CA ASN A 38 -8.57 59.24 -38.00
C ASN A 38 -9.52 60.37 -38.41
N HIS A 39 -9.79 61.32 -37.51
CA HIS A 39 -10.28 62.64 -37.88
C HIS A 39 -9.39 63.72 -37.25
N HIS A 40 -8.71 64.47 -38.12
CA HIS A 40 -8.08 65.75 -37.81
C HIS A 40 -9.15 66.85 -37.75
N SER A 41 -9.09 67.71 -36.73
CA SER A 41 -9.61 69.07 -36.82
C SER A 41 -8.86 69.99 -35.88
N SER A 42 -8.56 71.19 -36.38
CA SER A 42 -7.54 72.11 -35.89
C SER A 42 -8.10 73.24 -35.02
N SER A 43 -7.31 73.63 -34.02
CA SER A 43 -7.18 74.98 -33.40
C SER A 43 -8.38 75.58 -32.64
N HIS A 44 -8.19 75.82 -31.34
CA HIS A 44 -8.27 77.17 -30.75
C HIS A 44 -7.44 77.26 -29.46
N HIS A 45 -6.50 78.20 -29.41
CA HIS A 45 -5.66 78.48 -28.24
C HIS A 45 -6.37 79.43 -27.26
N HIS A 46 -6.60 78.96 -26.03
CA HIS A 46 -6.78 79.84 -24.87
C HIS A 46 -5.64 79.62 -23.89
N ARG A 47 -5.01 80.73 -23.49
CA ARG A 47 -3.81 80.79 -22.66
C ARG A 47 -4.22 80.72 -21.18
N ALA A 48 -3.99 79.57 -20.53
CA ALA A 48 -4.15 79.40 -19.08
C ALA A 48 -2.84 79.74 -18.34
N PRO A 49 -2.89 80.25 -17.09
CA PRO A 49 -1.72 80.69 -16.35
C PRO A 49 -0.79 79.52 -15.97
N SER A 50 0.53 79.75 -16.05
CA SER A 50 1.55 78.76 -15.78
C SER A 50 1.66 78.45 -14.28
N TYR A 51 1.13 77.30 -13.86
CA TYR A 51 1.53 76.66 -12.61
C TYR A 51 2.86 75.92 -12.84
N GLN A 52 3.88 76.22 -12.03
CA GLN A 52 5.08 75.39 -11.97
C GLN A 52 4.74 74.07 -11.25
N PRO A 53 5.07 72.90 -11.80
CA PRO A 53 4.92 71.64 -11.07
C PRO A 53 5.94 71.59 -9.93
N ARG A 54 5.45 71.33 -8.72
CA ARG A 54 6.29 70.92 -7.59
C ARG A 54 6.94 69.57 -7.93
N PRO A 55 8.21 69.30 -7.55
CA PRO A 55 8.81 67.99 -7.77
C PRO A 55 8.00 66.92 -7.04
N SER A 56 7.47 65.94 -7.77
CA SER A 56 6.88 64.74 -7.21
C SER A 56 8.00 63.86 -6.64
N TYR A 57 8.15 63.88 -5.32
CA TYR A 57 8.97 62.89 -4.63
C TYR A 57 8.27 61.54 -4.70
N HIS A 58 8.70 60.68 -5.62
CA HIS A 58 8.38 59.25 -5.59
C HIS A 58 9.53 58.54 -4.87
N PRO A 59 9.36 58.09 -3.60
CA PRO A 59 10.32 57.17 -3.03
C PRO A 59 10.24 55.86 -3.83
N GLN A 60 11.29 55.58 -4.60
CA GLN A 60 11.44 54.30 -5.26
C GLN A 60 11.75 53.25 -4.18
N PRO A 61 10.92 52.21 -3.96
CA PRO A 61 11.26 51.16 -3.03
C PRO A 61 12.48 50.43 -3.59
N SER A 62 13.60 50.49 -2.88
CA SER A 62 14.75 49.63 -3.15
C SER A 62 14.40 48.21 -2.70
N TYR A 63 13.63 47.51 -3.53
CA TYR A 63 13.42 46.07 -3.38
C TYR A 63 14.72 45.37 -3.80
N HIS A 64 15.53 45.01 -2.82
CA HIS A 64 16.49 43.94 -2.98
C HIS A 64 15.75 42.62 -2.73
N PRO A 65 15.48 41.77 -3.73
CA PRO A 65 14.97 40.44 -3.46
C PRO A 65 16.06 39.69 -2.69
N GLN A 66 15.84 39.55 -1.38
CA GLN A 66 16.63 38.63 -0.58
C GLN A 66 16.32 37.23 -1.12
N PRO A 67 17.32 36.42 -1.49
CA PRO A 67 17.06 35.02 -1.81
C PRO A 67 16.43 34.38 -0.58
N SER A 68 15.15 34.03 -0.66
CA SER A 68 14.47 33.23 0.36
C SER A 68 14.93 31.77 0.24
N TYR A 69 16.24 31.55 0.35
CA TYR A 69 16.78 30.23 0.53
C TYR A 69 16.74 29.95 2.03
N HIS A 70 15.53 29.65 2.53
CA HIS A 70 15.44 28.84 3.73
C HIS A 70 15.98 27.47 3.34
N PRO A 71 17.06 26.97 3.97
CA PRO A 71 17.41 25.57 3.84
C PRO A 71 16.16 24.78 4.18
N GLN A 72 15.67 23.97 3.24
CA GLN A 72 14.66 22.97 3.55
C GLN A 72 15.17 22.23 4.79
N PRO A 73 14.41 22.19 5.90
CA PRO A 73 14.84 21.44 7.06
C PRO A 73 15.18 20.04 6.57
N LYS A 74 16.44 19.63 6.76
CA LYS A 74 16.83 18.25 6.58
C LYS A 74 16.10 17.50 7.69
N TYR A 75 14.87 17.09 7.41
CA TYR A 75 14.19 16.10 8.23
C TYR A 75 15.12 14.90 8.23
N LYS A 76 15.73 14.61 9.39
CA LYS A 76 16.40 13.34 9.59
C LYS A 76 15.33 12.30 9.30
N LYS A 77 15.53 11.51 8.26
CA LYS A 77 14.69 10.36 7.95
C LYS A 77 14.78 9.47 9.20
N TYR A 78 13.72 9.48 10.00
CA TYR A 78 13.66 8.64 11.19
C TYR A 78 13.60 7.20 10.69
N GLU A 79 14.59 6.41 11.06
CA GLU A 79 14.60 4.99 10.78
C GLU A 79 14.02 4.29 12.00
N PRO A 80 12.98 3.44 11.84
CA PRO A 80 12.40 2.73 12.96
C PRO A 80 13.47 1.96 13.73
N GLU A 81 13.55 2.20 15.03
CA GLU A 81 14.47 1.48 15.91
C GLU A 81 14.09 -0.02 15.95
N VAL A 82 15.10 -0.86 16.21
CA VAL A 82 14.88 -2.30 16.41
C VAL A 82 14.03 -2.48 17.67
N PRO A 83 12.87 -3.16 17.62
CA PRO A 83 12.02 -3.32 18.78
C PRO A 83 12.63 -4.28 19.80
N ALA A 84 12.38 -4.06 21.09
CA ALA A 84 12.89 -4.91 22.18
C ALA A 84 12.52 -6.40 22.03
N CYS A 85 11.39 -6.70 21.38
CA CYS A 85 10.97 -8.07 21.09
C CYS A 85 11.97 -8.84 20.16
N ALA A 86 12.84 -8.13 19.45
CA ALA A 86 13.81 -8.71 18.53
C ALA A 86 15.16 -9.07 19.18
N ASP A 87 15.44 -8.62 20.42
CA ASP A 87 16.77 -8.71 21.03
C ASP A 87 17.28 -10.16 21.22
N ASN A 88 16.37 -11.11 21.43
CA ASN A 88 16.70 -12.51 21.74
C ASN A 88 16.26 -13.50 20.66
N THR A 89 15.93 -13.02 19.46
CA THR A 89 15.44 -13.87 18.37
C THR A 89 16.15 -13.57 17.07
N THR A 90 16.38 -14.61 16.26
CA THR A 90 16.87 -14.46 14.89
C THR A 90 15.73 -14.23 13.90
N LYS A 91 14.47 -14.32 14.35
CA LYS A 91 13.30 -14.13 13.49
C LYS A 91 13.11 -12.64 13.18
N PRO A 92 12.94 -12.25 11.91
CA PRO A 92 12.66 -10.86 11.52
C PRO A 92 11.20 -10.45 11.79
N TRP A 93 10.55 -11.04 12.80
CA TRP A 93 9.20 -10.69 13.25
C TRP A 93 8.99 -11.08 14.72
N CYS A 94 8.04 -10.40 15.36
CA CYS A 94 7.58 -10.67 16.72
C CYS A 94 6.07 -10.86 16.74
N LEU A 95 5.62 -11.85 17.52
CA LEU A 95 4.19 -12.11 17.77
C LEU A 95 3.70 -11.37 19.01
N GLU A 96 4.60 -11.07 19.93
CA GLU A 96 4.37 -10.32 21.15
C GLU A 96 5.27 -9.09 21.17
N ASP A 97 4.76 -8.00 21.70
CA ASP A 97 5.47 -6.74 21.79
C ASP A 97 4.99 -5.95 23.01
N PRO A 98 5.79 -5.89 24.09
CA PRO A 98 5.45 -5.12 25.30
C PRO A 98 5.29 -3.61 25.05
N GLU A 99 5.89 -3.09 23.98
CA GLU A 99 5.88 -1.67 23.60
C GLU A 99 4.98 -1.44 22.38
N TYR A 100 3.98 -2.32 22.18
CA TYR A 100 3.03 -2.18 21.09
C TYR A 100 2.14 -0.94 21.31
N PRO A 101 2.14 0.05 20.39
CA PRO A 101 1.46 1.32 20.58
C PRO A 101 -0.04 1.21 20.27
N SER A 102 -0.72 0.32 20.99
CA SER A 102 -2.14 -0.02 20.77
C SER A 102 -3.06 1.19 20.87
N TYR A 103 -2.81 2.09 21.83
CA TYR A 103 -3.60 3.29 22.04
C TYR A 103 -3.46 4.26 20.86
N GLU A 104 -2.22 4.52 20.43
CA GLU A 104 -1.91 5.45 19.34
C GLU A 104 -2.43 4.92 18.00
N ILE A 105 -2.25 3.63 17.73
CA ILE A 105 -2.80 2.97 16.53
C ILE A 105 -4.33 3.11 16.53
N LYS A 106 -4.99 2.76 17.65
CA LYS A 106 -6.45 2.86 17.76
C LYS A 106 -6.93 4.28 17.53
N HIS A 107 -6.34 5.26 18.22
CA HIS A 107 -6.73 6.65 18.10
C HIS A 107 -6.55 7.19 16.67
N ALA A 108 -5.42 6.88 16.03
CA ALA A 108 -5.18 7.28 14.65
C ALA A 108 -6.12 6.56 13.67
N ALA A 109 -6.44 5.29 13.93
CA ALA A 109 -7.33 4.50 13.08
C ALA A 109 -8.78 4.99 13.16
N GLU A 110 -9.25 5.37 14.35
CA GLU A 110 -10.56 6.03 14.54
C GLU A 110 -10.60 7.39 13.83
N TYR A 111 -9.52 8.18 13.91
CA TYR A 111 -9.46 9.49 13.24
C TYR A 111 -9.48 9.37 11.70
N HIS A 112 -8.84 8.34 11.14
CA HIS A 112 -8.76 8.09 9.70
C HIS A 112 -9.61 6.89 9.23
N TYR A 113 -10.73 6.63 9.92
CA TYR A 113 -11.50 5.40 9.79
C TYR A 113 -11.78 4.96 8.34
N GLU A 114 -12.37 5.83 7.52
CA GLU A 114 -12.74 5.48 6.13
C GLU A 114 -11.55 5.03 5.29
N LYS A 115 -10.41 5.73 5.43
CA LYS A 115 -9.20 5.44 4.65
C LYS A 115 -8.48 4.21 5.18
N VAL A 116 -8.47 4.00 6.50
CA VAL A 116 -7.89 2.79 7.11
C VAL A 116 -8.71 1.56 6.73
N LEU A 117 -10.04 1.64 6.75
CA LEU A 117 -10.91 0.55 6.35
C LEU A 117 -10.71 0.18 4.87
N SER A 118 -10.53 1.18 4.00
CA SER A 118 -10.19 0.94 2.59
C SER A 118 -8.86 0.20 2.44
N LEU A 119 -7.81 0.57 3.19
CA LEU A 119 -6.54 -0.15 3.15
C LEU A 119 -6.64 -1.54 3.78
N TYR A 120 -7.44 -1.67 4.83
CA TYR A 120 -7.66 -2.93 5.52
C TYR A 120 -8.39 -3.94 4.61
N ALA A 121 -9.39 -3.51 3.85
CA ALA A 121 -10.07 -4.37 2.87
C ALA A 121 -9.08 -5.00 1.86
N ASP A 122 -8.12 -4.21 1.36
CA ASP A 122 -7.09 -4.70 0.43
C ASP A 122 -6.20 -5.82 1.02
N VAL A 123 -6.03 -5.88 2.35
CA VAL A 123 -5.23 -6.91 3.02
C VAL A 123 -6.06 -8.02 3.66
N ALA A 124 -7.28 -7.73 4.09
CA ALA A 124 -8.20 -8.71 4.67
C ALA A 124 -8.60 -9.78 3.65
N ASP A 125 -8.76 -9.40 2.37
CA ASP A 125 -9.01 -10.33 1.27
C ASP A 125 -7.83 -11.29 1.01
N LEU A 126 -6.64 -10.98 1.51
CA LEU A 126 -5.45 -11.83 1.42
C LEU A 126 -5.31 -12.81 2.60
N ASN A 127 -6.29 -12.86 3.51
CA ASN A 127 -6.22 -13.74 4.68
C ASN A 127 -6.10 -15.22 4.25
N THR A 128 -5.00 -15.85 4.67
CA THR A 128 -4.65 -17.22 4.27
C THR A 128 -5.12 -18.29 5.24
N GLU A 129 -6.00 -17.97 6.20
CA GLU A 129 -6.50 -18.91 7.23
C GLU A 129 -7.06 -20.22 6.65
N LEU A 130 -7.45 -20.24 5.36
CA LEU A 130 -7.99 -21.40 4.65
C LEU A 130 -7.25 -21.76 3.34
N SER A 131 -6.06 -21.20 3.08
CA SER A 131 -5.41 -21.34 1.77
C SER A 131 -4.77 -22.71 1.47
N VAL A 132 -4.74 -23.63 2.43
CA VAL A 132 -4.18 -24.97 2.23
C VAL A 132 -5.24 -26.03 2.54
N GLU A 133 -5.84 -26.59 1.50
CA GLU A 133 -6.67 -27.79 1.61
C GLU A 133 -5.75 -29.01 1.76
N ARG A 134 -5.66 -29.53 2.99
CA ARG A 134 -4.91 -30.75 3.26
C ARG A 134 -5.78 -31.96 2.91
N PRO A 135 -5.24 -33.02 2.29
CA PRO A 135 -5.97 -34.28 2.12
C PRO A 135 -6.36 -34.84 3.49
N ASN A 136 -7.65 -35.12 3.70
CA ASN A 136 -8.19 -35.60 4.98
C ASN A 136 -7.81 -37.05 5.33
N THR A 137 -7.00 -37.74 4.51
CA THR A 137 -6.97 -39.22 4.49
C THR A 137 -5.57 -39.86 4.45
N LEU A 138 -4.49 -39.12 4.71
CA LEU A 138 -3.15 -39.72 4.80
C LEU A 138 -2.66 -39.68 6.24
N GLU A 139 -2.73 -40.84 6.90
CA GLU A 139 -2.37 -41.03 8.32
C GLU A 139 -0.86 -40.82 8.58
N GLU A 140 -0.03 -40.82 7.53
CA GLU A 140 1.42 -40.59 7.59
C GLU A 140 1.89 -39.74 6.41
N GLU A 141 1.61 -38.43 6.42
CA GLU A 141 2.32 -37.51 5.54
C GLU A 141 3.79 -37.44 5.98
N THR A 142 4.64 -38.25 5.34
CA THR A 142 6.08 -38.14 5.50
C THR A 142 6.60 -37.18 4.44
N TYR A 143 6.86 -35.93 4.83
CA TYR A 143 7.44 -34.92 3.96
C TYR A 143 8.93 -35.19 3.73
N LEU A 144 9.42 -34.96 2.51
CA LEU A 144 10.85 -35.06 2.18
C LEU A 144 11.71 -34.13 3.03
N CYS A 145 11.13 -33.01 3.47
CA CYS A 145 11.72 -32.08 4.42
C CYS A 145 10.71 -31.80 5.53
N PRO A 146 11.03 -32.09 6.80
CA PRO A 146 10.15 -31.79 7.90
C PRO A 146 10.01 -30.27 8.07
N SER A 147 8.77 -29.81 8.25
CA SER A 147 8.43 -28.41 8.50
C SER A 147 7.38 -28.28 9.60
N GLU A 148 7.37 -27.12 10.27
CA GLU A 148 6.36 -26.72 11.23
C GLU A 148 5.51 -25.59 10.67
N THR A 149 4.21 -25.66 10.88
CA THR A 149 3.25 -24.70 10.32
C THR A 149 2.50 -23.98 11.44
N ALA A 150 2.32 -22.67 11.32
CA ALA A 150 1.60 -21.88 12.31
C ALA A 150 0.80 -20.76 11.65
N TYR A 151 -0.36 -20.42 12.23
CA TYR A 151 -1.09 -19.21 11.88
C TYR A 151 -0.73 -18.13 12.88
N VAL A 152 -0.15 -17.05 12.38
CA VAL A 152 0.43 -15.99 13.22
C VAL A 152 -0.15 -14.63 12.88
N ARG A 153 -0.22 -13.76 13.90
CA ARG A 153 -0.64 -12.36 13.79
C ARG A 153 0.51 -11.48 14.28
N PRO A 154 1.53 -11.22 13.44
CA PRO A 154 2.72 -10.49 13.86
C PRO A 154 2.35 -9.05 14.26
N LEU A 155 2.99 -8.54 15.32
CA LEU A 155 2.85 -7.16 15.81
C LEU A 155 4.00 -6.26 15.32
N ARG A 156 5.19 -6.87 15.16
CA ARG A 156 6.39 -6.24 14.60
C ARG A 156 6.98 -7.15 13.53
N ALA A 157 7.43 -6.60 12.43
CA ALA A 157 8.21 -7.35 11.45
C ALA A 157 9.12 -6.42 10.63
N GLN A 158 10.16 -7.00 10.04
CA GLN A 158 11.03 -6.32 9.11
C GLN A 158 10.42 -6.37 7.70
N ASN A 159 10.21 -5.22 7.08
CA ASN A 159 9.73 -5.14 5.70
C ASN A 159 10.84 -5.51 4.70
N THR A 160 10.52 -5.55 3.41
CA THR A 160 11.49 -5.82 2.33
C THR A 160 12.60 -4.76 2.19
N GLU A 161 12.48 -3.60 2.84
CA GLU A 161 13.51 -2.57 2.89
C GLU A 161 14.46 -2.72 4.10
N GLY A 162 14.26 -3.74 4.94
CA GLY A 162 15.08 -3.94 6.14
C GLY A 162 14.64 -3.11 7.35
N LYS A 163 13.48 -2.44 7.29
CA LYS A 163 12.97 -1.59 8.38
C LYS A 163 11.98 -2.35 9.24
N TRP A 164 12.10 -2.20 10.55
CA TRP A 164 11.09 -2.67 11.49
C TRP A 164 9.82 -1.82 11.37
N ARG A 165 8.68 -2.47 11.23
CA ARG A 165 7.38 -1.80 11.11
C ARG A 165 6.42 -2.36 12.13
N VAL A 166 5.48 -1.51 12.53
CA VAL A 166 4.36 -1.87 13.40
C VAL A 166 3.23 -2.40 12.53
N ILE A 167 2.88 -3.66 12.66
CA ILE A 167 1.75 -4.26 11.92
C ILE A 167 0.48 -4.04 12.73
N VAL A 168 -0.56 -3.49 12.10
CA VAL A 168 -1.85 -3.23 12.76
C VAL A 168 -2.58 -4.55 12.99
N ASN A 169 -2.49 -5.07 14.20
CA ASN A 169 -3.10 -6.35 14.58
C ASN A 169 -3.76 -6.27 15.96
N ASN A 170 -4.91 -6.92 16.11
CA ASN A 170 -5.70 -6.96 17.34
C ASN A 170 -6.10 -5.56 17.85
N VAL A 171 -6.54 -4.68 16.96
CA VAL A 171 -6.95 -3.32 17.31
C VAL A 171 -8.44 -3.14 17.04
N ASP A 172 -9.19 -2.77 18.08
CA ASP A 172 -10.62 -2.47 17.97
C ASP A 172 -10.83 -1.03 17.50
N VAL A 173 -11.47 -0.88 16.35
CA VAL A 173 -11.81 0.41 15.74
C VAL A 173 -13.31 0.44 15.47
N HIS A 174 -14.03 1.29 16.20
CA HIS A 174 -15.50 1.31 16.21
C HIS A 174 -16.14 -0.06 16.50
N TYR A 175 -16.67 -0.72 15.47
CA TYR A 175 -17.38 -2.01 15.57
C TYR A 175 -16.58 -3.17 14.97
N GLU A 176 -15.36 -2.91 14.50
CA GLU A 176 -14.51 -3.88 13.82
C GLU A 176 -13.20 -4.09 14.59
N THR A 177 -12.74 -5.34 14.67
CA THR A 177 -11.40 -5.66 15.17
C THR A 177 -10.50 -5.92 13.98
N LEU A 178 -9.51 -5.06 13.77
CA LEU A 178 -8.54 -5.21 12.69
C LEU A 178 -7.60 -6.36 13.03
N THR A 179 -7.64 -7.42 12.21
CA THR A 179 -6.78 -8.60 12.35
C THR A 179 -6.22 -9.04 11.01
N GLN A 180 -4.96 -9.40 10.99
CA GLN A 180 -4.18 -9.79 9.83
C GLN A 180 -3.42 -11.06 10.19
N THR A 181 -4.06 -12.21 9.91
CA THR A 181 -3.47 -13.53 10.10
C THR A 181 -2.71 -13.96 8.85
N THR A 182 -1.57 -14.61 9.04
CA THR A 182 -0.84 -15.27 7.97
C THR A 182 -0.41 -16.66 8.38
N ARG A 183 -0.38 -17.61 7.43
CA ARG A 183 0.22 -18.92 7.63
C ARG A 183 1.72 -18.83 7.37
N ILE A 184 2.51 -19.20 8.36
CA ILE A 184 3.94 -19.45 8.21
C ILE A 184 4.22 -20.94 8.19
N GLU A 185 5.25 -21.33 7.45
CA GLU A 185 5.78 -22.69 7.47
C GLU A 185 7.31 -22.65 7.42
N GLU A 186 7.91 -23.10 8.52
CA GLU A 186 9.35 -23.07 8.75
C GLU A 186 9.93 -24.50 8.61
N CYS A 187 11.03 -24.62 7.88
CA CYS A 187 11.80 -25.87 7.82
C CYS A 187 12.36 -26.20 9.20
N LEU A 188 12.21 -27.45 9.65
CA LEU A 188 12.87 -27.95 10.85
C LEU A 188 14.35 -28.27 10.59
N THR A 189 14.67 -28.77 9.39
CA THR A 189 16.04 -29.12 8.96
C THR A 189 16.44 -28.30 7.74
N GLY A 190 16.32 -26.98 7.84
CA GLY A 190 16.64 -26.06 6.75
C GLY A 190 18.13 -26.04 6.44
N GLY A 191 18.50 -26.49 5.23
CA GLY A 191 19.88 -26.53 4.76
C GLY A 191 20.56 -27.89 4.84
N ASP A 192 19.94 -28.86 5.53
CA ASP A 192 20.42 -30.23 5.64
C ASP A 192 19.97 -31.08 4.45
N ALA A 193 20.57 -32.27 4.30
CA ALA A 193 20.14 -33.24 3.30
C ALA A 193 18.71 -33.73 3.56
N CYS A 194 17.97 -34.04 2.50
CA CYS A 194 16.58 -34.47 2.63
C CYS A 194 16.53 -35.89 3.25
N PRO A 195 15.94 -36.09 4.45
CA PRO A 195 16.09 -37.34 5.20
C PRO A 195 15.63 -38.62 4.48
N LEU A 196 14.71 -38.50 3.54
CA LEU A 196 14.15 -39.63 2.78
C LEU A 196 14.79 -39.81 1.39
N VAL A 197 15.72 -38.94 1.00
CA VAL A 197 16.43 -39.05 -0.28
C VAL A 197 17.72 -39.85 -0.05
N PRO A 198 18.00 -40.88 -0.88
CA PRO A 198 19.24 -41.63 -0.78
C PRO A 198 20.48 -40.72 -0.88
N GLU A 199 21.50 -41.01 -0.07
CA GLU A 199 22.74 -40.21 0.03
C GLU A 199 23.53 -40.11 -1.28
N CYS A 200 23.28 -41.02 -2.23
CA CYS A 200 23.87 -40.94 -3.57
C CYS A 200 23.38 -39.74 -4.40
N TYR A 201 22.28 -39.11 -4.00
CA TYR A 201 21.81 -37.85 -4.57
C TYR A 201 22.20 -36.69 -3.66
N ASP A 202 22.86 -35.69 -4.24
CA ASP A 202 23.00 -34.40 -3.57
C ASP A 202 21.61 -33.81 -3.37
N SER A 203 21.21 -33.61 -2.11
CA SER A 203 19.88 -33.12 -1.76
C SER A 203 19.97 -32.11 -0.62
N LYS A 204 19.04 -31.16 -0.61
CA LYS A 204 19.01 -30.10 0.40
C LYS A 204 17.61 -29.59 0.66
N CYS A 205 17.21 -29.51 1.93
CA CYS A 205 15.99 -28.84 2.33
C CYS A 205 16.14 -27.32 2.23
N LEU A 206 15.31 -26.68 1.41
CA LEU A 206 15.31 -25.24 1.19
C LEU A 206 14.06 -24.58 1.76
N GLN A 207 14.28 -23.60 2.64
CA GLN A 207 13.25 -22.69 3.10
C GLN A 207 12.84 -21.76 1.95
N LYS A 208 11.58 -21.85 1.56
CA LYS A 208 10.94 -20.91 0.64
C LYS A 208 10.14 -19.90 1.44
N SER A 209 10.15 -18.66 0.96
CA SER A 209 9.42 -17.54 1.55
C SER A 209 8.50 -16.91 0.50
N ILE A 210 7.41 -16.31 0.95
CA ILE A 210 6.51 -15.49 0.13
C ILE A 210 6.46 -14.09 0.72
N TYR A 211 6.05 -13.15 -0.13
CA TYR A 211 5.77 -11.78 0.24
C TYR A 211 4.32 -11.65 0.71
N HIS A 212 4.14 -11.26 1.96
CA HIS A 212 2.85 -10.87 2.52
C HIS A 212 2.74 -9.36 2.57
N ARG A 213 1.53 -8.85 2.38
CA ARG A 213 1.21 -7.43 2.49
C ARG A 213 0.49 -7.21 3.82
N PHE A 214 0.96 -6.26 4.61
CA PHE A 214 0.31 -5.89 5.87
C PHE A 214 0.04 -4.39 5.92
N LEU A 215 -1.10 -4.05 6.51
CA LEU A 215 -1.37 -2.71 7.00
C LEU A 215 -0.46 -2.43 8.20
N VAL A 216 0.32 -1.36 8.08
CA VAL A 216 1.28 -0.93 9.08
C VAL A 216 0.92 0.45 9.63
N TYR A 217 1.41 0.73 10.84
CA TYR A 217 1.34 2.03 11.49
C TYR A 217 2.73 2.68 11.55
N ASP A 218 2.80 3.97 11.21
CA ASP A 218 4.01 4.78 11.27
C ASP A 218 3.81 6.02 12.16
N PRO A 219 4.37 6.05 13.38
CA PRO A 219 4.17 7.17 14.30
C PRO A 219 4.84 8.47 13.83
N TYR A 220 5.67 8.45 12.79
CA TYR A 220 6.37 9.63 12.28
C TYR A 220 5.64 10.32 11.13
N ASP A 221 4.63 9.68 10.53
CA ASP A 221 3.79 10.32 9.53
C ASP A 221 2.64 11.08 10.21
N GLN A 222 2.77 12.41 10.23
CA GLN A 222 1.84 13.31 10.91
C GLN A 222 0.52 13.50 10.17
N TYR A 223 0.44 13.12 8.88
CA TYR A 223 -0.74 13.38 8.07
C TYR A 223 -1.63 12.13 7.96
N PHE A 224 -1.01 10.98 7.73
CA PHE A 224 -1.73 9.71 7.64
C PHE A 224 -0.79 8.55 8.00
N PRO A 225 -0.79 8.10 9.27
CA PRO A 225 0.20 7.16 9.80
C PRO A 225 -0.05 5.70 9.40
N PHE A 226 -0.64 5.44 8.24
CA PHE A 226 -0.96 4.09 7.78
C PHE A 226 -0.49 3.86 6.35
N ALA A 227 0.01 2.65 6.09
CA ALA A 227 0.43 2.24 4.76
C ALA A 227 0.29 0.72 4.60
N ILE A 228 0.27 0.24 3.36
CA ILE A 228 0.46 -1.18 3.08
C ILE A 228 1.91 -1.41 2.69
N GLU A 229 2.56 -2.31 3.42
CA GLU A 229 3.94 -2.68 3.17
C GLU A 229 4.11 -4.18 2.97
N THR A 230 5.25 -4.56 2.39
CA THR A 230 5.53 -5.94 1.99
C THR A 230 6.59 -6.56 2.90
N PHE A 231 6.35 -7.80 3.30
CA PHE A 231 7.12 -8.56 4.29
C PHE A 231 7.44 -9.94 3.74
N LYS A 232 8.67 -10.39 3.92
CA LYS A 232 9.09 -11.73 3.49
C LYS A 232 8.95 -12.70 4.65
N LEU A 233 8.02 -13.65 4.55
CA LEU A 233 7.76 -14.65 5.58
C LEU A 233 8.00 -16.08 5.07
N PRO A 234 8.45 -17.01 5.92
CA PRO A 234 8.63 -18.42 5.56
C PRO A 234 7.28 -19.09 5.32
N ALA A 235 7.17 -19.90 4.26
CA ALA A 235 5.88 -20.43 3.83
C ALA A 235 5.88 -21.84 3.25
N SER A 236 7.04 -22.41 2.92
CA SER A 236 7.15 -23.84 2.64
C SER A 236 8.59 -24.33 2.77
N CYS A 237 8.73 -25.62 3.08
CA CYS A 237 10.00 -26.31 2.97
C CYS A 237 10.00 -27.25 1.76
N ALA A 238 11.02 -27.17 0.90
CA ALA A 238 11.12 -28.01 -0.30
C ALA A 238 12.46 -28.73 -0.38
N CYS A 239 12.45 -30.00 -0.77
CA CYS A 239 13.67 -30.72 -1.09
C CYS A 239 14.17 -30.32 -2.48
N LEU A 240 15.36 -29.73 -2.55
CA LEU A 240 16.10 -29.50 -3.79
C LEU A 240 17.04 -30.68 -4.03
N LEU A 241 16.99 -31.26 -5.23
CA LEU A 241 17.99 -32.21 -5.70
C LEU A 241 19.04 -31.47 -6.53
N GLY A 242 20.31 -31.80 -6.33
CA GLY A 242 21.43 -31.33 -7.13
C GLY A 242 21.36 -31.85 -8.57
N ALA A 243 22.18 -31.28 -9.45
CA ALA A 243 22.27 -31.75 -10.83
C ALA A 243 22.80 -33.19 -10.87
N PHE A 244 22.07 -34.11 -11.51
CA PHE A 244 22.51 -35.48 -11.73
C PHE A 244 22.35 -35.86 -13.21
N THR A 245 23.32 -36.61 -13.74
CA THR A 245 23.19 -37.29 -15.03
C THR A 245 22.75 -38.72 -14.75
N ILE A 246 21.63 -39.15 -15.34
CA ILE A 246 21.24 -40.56 -15.35
C ILE A 246 21.99 -41.19 -16.52
N ASP A 247 23.21 -41.67 -16.27
CA ASP A 247 23.91 -42.50 -17.24
C ASP A 247 23.32 -43.93 -17.13
N HIS A 248 22.56 -44.31 -18.15
CA HIS A 248 21.91 -45.63 -18.29
C HIS A 248 22.87 -46.67 -18.87
#